data_AF-A0A2X2C8S6-F1
#
_entry.id   AF-A0A2X2C8S6-F1
#
_cell.length_a   1.000
_cell.length_b   1.000
_cell.length_c   1.000
_cell.angle_alpha   90.00
_cell.angle_beta   90.00
_cell.angle_gamma   90.00
#
_symmetry.space_group_name_H-M   'P 1'
#
loop_
_entity.id
_entity.type
_entity.pdbx_description
1 polymer ?
#
loop_
_entity_poly.entity_id
_entity_poly.type
_entity_poly.pdbx_seq_one_letter_code
_entity_poly.pdbx_strand_id
1 'polypeptide(L)'
;MPGLLHKYQNRALLLVKGGCAVNCRYCFRRHFPYEDNKGNKANWQKAIEYIKNNPKLDEIIFSGGDPLMAKDDELDWLITQLEAIPHIKRLRIHSRLPVVIPARITHRLCQRLQQSRLQNIMVLAYQSCK
;
A
#
# COMPACT_ATOMS: atom_id res chain seq x y z
N MET A 1 -9.08 12.58 0.18
CA MET A 1 -9.26 12.43 1.65
C MET A 1 -7.92 12.07 2.27
N PRO A 2 -7.70 12.30 3.58
CA PRO A 2 -6.44 11.95 4.23
C PRO A 2 -6.06 10.48 3.98
N GLY A 3 -4.85 10.23 3.50
CA GLY A 3 -4.35 8.87 3.31
C GLY A 3 -4.79 8.14 2.03
N LEU A 4 -5.71 8.69 1.22
CA LEU A 4 -6.17 8.08 -0.04
C LEU A 4 -6.18 9.11 -1.18
N LEU A 5 -5.43 8.80 -2.25
CA LEU A 5 -5.33 9.60 -3.47
C LEU A 5 -6.01 8.88 -4.63
N HIS A 6 -7.09 9.47 -5.14
CA HIS A 6 -7.86 8.94 -6.27
C HIS A 6 -7.82 9.96 -7.43
N LYS A 7 -6.84 9.80 -8.32
CA LYS A 7 -6.65 10.65 -9.51
C LYS A 7 -7.22 10.02 -10.79
N TYR A 8 -7.26 8.70 -10.85
CA TYR A 8 -7.67 7.93 -12.04
C TYR A 8 -8.93 7.13 -11.73
N GLN A 9 -9.88 7.08 -12.67
CA GLN A 9 -11.21 6.49 -12.44
C GLN A 9 -11.20 5.05 -11.88
N ASN A 10 -10.23 4.23 -12.31
CA ASN A 10 -10.19 2.81 -11.97
C ASN A 10 -9.21 2.44 -10.86
N ARG A 11 -8.41 3.40 -10.36
CA ARG A 11 -7.38 3.10 -9.37
C ARG A 11 -7.16 4.20 -8.36
N ALA A 12 -6.96 3.78 -7.12
CA ALA A 12 -6.63 4.66 -6.02
C ALA A 12 -5.34 4.22 -5.31
N LEU A 13 -4.60 5.19 -4.80
CA LEU A 13 -3.39 4.99 -4.04
C LEU A 13 -3.66 5.21 -2.57
N LEU A 14 -3.40 4.19 -1.76
CA LEU A 14 -3.55 4.19 -0.30
C LEU A 14 -2.18 4.37 0.36
N LEU A 15 -2.08 5.35 1.26
CA LEU A 15 -0.89 5.58 2.08
C LEU A 15 -0.96 4.65 3.31
N VAL A 16 -0.25 3.53 3.20
CA VAL A 16 -0.22 2.50 4.23
C VAL A 16 0.64 2.93 5.42
N LYS A 17 1.86 3.42 5.18
CA LYS A 17 2.73 3.97 6.24
C LYS A 17 3.49 5.19 5.72
N GLY A 18 3.79 6.14 6.62
CA GLY A 18 4.61 7.31 6.26
C GLY A 18 6.12 7.07 6.33
N GLY A 19 6.56 6.08 7.12
CA GLY A 19 7.97 5.76 7.30
C GLY A 19 8.59 5.00 6.13
N CYS A 20 9.91 5.17 5.96
CA CYS A 20 10.76 4.42 5.04
C CYS A 20 11.98 3.86 5.80
N ALA A 21 12.48 2.69 5.42
CA ALA A 21 13.76 2.17 5.93
C ALA A 21 14.98 2.89 5.33
N VAL A 22 14.81 3.57 4.18
CA VAL A 22 15.88 4.26 3.46
C VAL A 22 15.40 5.61 2.92
N ASN A 23 16.25 6.62 3.05
CA ASN A 23 16.00 7.94 2.47
C ASN A 23 16.51 7.98 1.03
N CYS A 24 15.58 7.97 0.07
CA CYS A 24 15.94 7.93 -1.35
C CYS A 24 16.35 9.33 -1.83
N ARG A 25 17.46 9.41 -2.59
CA ARG A 25 17.95 10.70 -3.14
C ARG A 25 16.90 11.41 -4.00
N TYR A 26 16.11 10.65 -4.76
CA TYR A 26 15.08 11.16 -5.68
C TYR A 26 13.65 10.84 -5.20
N CYS A 27 13.46 10.77 -3.87
CA CYS A 27 12.13 10.58 -3.29
C CYS A 27 11.24 11.82 -3.55
N PHE A 28 10.22 11.66 -4.41
CA PHE A 28 9.20 12.69 -4.65
C PHE A 28 8.34 13.01 -3.42
N ARG A 29 8.43 12.21 -2.36
CA ARG A 29 7.65 12.36 -1.11
C ARG A 29 8.49 12.82 0.08
N ARG A 30 9.69 13.36 -0.14
CA ARG A 30 10.54 13.88 0.94
C ARG A 30 9.84 14.97 1.78
N HIS A 31 9.07 15.83 1.12
CA HIS A 31 8.32 16.91 1.76
C HIS A 31 6.81 16.61 1.80
N PHE A 32 6.42 15.33 1.78
CA PHE A 32 5.02 14.97 1.86
C PHE A 32 4.51 15.08 3.32
N PRO A 33 3.36 15.72 3.58
CA PRO A 33 2.84 15.92 4.93
C PRO A 33 2.21 14.63 5.47
N TYR A 34 3.05 13.69 5.93
CA TYR A 34 2.60 12.40 6.48
C TYR A 34 1.84 12.55 7.81
N GLU A 35 2.08 13.62 8.57
CA GLU A 35 1.33 13.89 9.80
C GLU A 35 -0.15 14.15 9.54
N ASP A 36 -0.48 14.77 8.42
CA ASP A 36 -1.87 14.99 7.99
C ASP A 36 -2.48 13.77 7.29
N ASN A 37 -1.65 12.77 6.96
CA ASN A 37 -1.99 11.61 6.14
C ASN A 37 -1.53 10.30 6.79
N LYS A 38 -1.69 10.20 8.11
CA LYS A 38 -1.20 9.05 8.88
C LYS A 38 -1.77 7.73 8.36
N GLY A 39 -0.86 6.79 8.12
CA GLY A 39 -1.16 5.39 7.86
C GLY A 39 -1.55 4.65 9.14
N ASN A 40 -2.75 4.93 9.64
CA ASN A 40 -3.31 4.33 10.84
C ASN A 40 -4.69 3.71 10.56
N LYS A 41 -5.15 2.86 11.48
CA LYS A 41 -6.38 2.09 11.32
C LYS A 41 -7.62 2.96 11.09
N ALA A 42 -7.73 4.12 11.77
CA ALA A 42 -8.86 5.03 11.62
C ALA A 42 -8.93 5.63 10.21
N ASN A 43 -7.79 6.06 9.64
CA ASN A 43 -7.75 6.58 8.28
C ASN A 43 -7.95 5.47 7.25
N TRP A 44 -7.42 4.27 7.49
CA TRP A 44 -7.65 3.14 6.60
C TRP A 44 -9.12 2.74 6.55
N GLN A 45 -9.84 2.71 7.67
CA GLN A 45 -11.28 2.42 7.68
C GLN A 45 -12.06 3.41 6.80
N LYS A 46 -11.78 4.71 6.91
CA LYS A 46 -12.40 5.73 6.05
C LYS A 46 -12.05 5.53 4.57
N ALA A 47 -10.81 5.15 4.27
CA ALA A 47 -10.38 4.86 2.91
C ALA A 47 -11.04 3.60 2.34
N ILE A 48 -11.16 2.53 3.12
CA ILE A 48 -11.86 1.30 2.74
C ILE A 48 -13.33 1.58 2.45
N GLU A 49 -13.99 2.38 3.28
CA GLU A 49 -15.39 2.79 3.06
C GLU A 49 -15.54 3.59 1.76
N TYR A 50 -14.63 4.53 1.50
CA TYR A 50 -14.58 5.23 0.22
C TYR A 50 -14.41 4.25 -0.94
N ILE A 51 -13.45 3.33 -0.87
CA ILE A 51 -13.19 2.35 -1.94
C ILE A 51 -14.42 1.48 -2.21
N LYS A 52 -15.11 1.03 -1.15
CA LYS A 52 -16.33 0.24 -1.23
C LYS A 52 -17.45 1.00 -1.94
N ASN A 53 -17.59 2.30 -1.70
CA ASN A 53 -18.62 3.14 -2.32
C ASN A 53 -18.27 3.63 -3.73
N ASN A 54 -17.10 3.26 -4.28
CA ASN A 54 -16.65 3.66 -5.61
C ASN A 54 -16.50 2.44 -6.53
N PRO A 55 -17.57 1.94 -7.16
CA PRO A 55 -17.57 0.70 -7.95
C PRO A 55 -16.71 0.75 -9.22
N LYS A 56 -16.29 1.95 -9.65
CA LYS A 56 -15.37 2.14 -10.79
C LYS A 56 -13.94 1.71 -10.47
N LEU A 57 -13.57 1.69 -9.19
CA LEU A 57 -12.25 1.24 -8.76
C LEU A 57 -12.13 -0.27 -8.96
N ASP A 58 -11.01 -0.72 -9.52
CA ASP A 58 -10.71 -2.15 -9.64
C ASP A 58 -9.29 -2.48 -9.17
N GLU A 59 -8.45 -1.47 -8.96
CA GLU A 59 -7.07 -1.60 -8.48
C GLU A 59 -6.79 -0.65 -7.32
N ILE A 60 -6.21 -1.18 -6.25
CA ILE A 60 -5.69 -0.39 -5.13
C ILE A 60 -4.17 -0.51 -5.08
N ILE A 61 -3.51 0.64 -4.91
CA ILE A 61 -2.05 0.73 -4.84
C ILE A 61 -1.65 1.03 -3.40
N PHE A 62 -1.01 0.07 -2.73
CA PHE A 62 -0.33 0.31 -1.47
C PHE A 62 0.96 1.10 -1.71
N SER A 63 1.04 2.23 -1.03
CA SER A 63 2.12 3.18 -1.13
C SER A 63 2.27 3.90 0.21
N GLY A 64 2.99 5.01 0.24
CA GLY A 64 3.31 5.75 1.45
C GLY A 64 4.74 6.25 1.37
N GLY A 65 5.46 6.14 2.48
CA GLY A 65 6.91 5.99 2.48
C GLY A 65 7.27 4.65 1.85
N ASP A 66 7.13 3.56 2.61
CA ASP A 66 7.14 2.20 2.10
C ASP A 66 6.01 1.36 2.73
N PRO A 67 5.11 0.76 1.95
CA PRO A 67 3.96 0.01 2.48
C PRO A 67 4.39 -1.23 3.25
N LEU A 68 5.52 -1.85 2.91
CA LEU A 68 6.02 -3.02 3.62
C LEU A 68 6.69 -2.66 4.95
N MET A 69 6.73 -1.38 5.35
CA MET A 69 7.03 -1.00 6.74
C MET A 69 5.87 -1.28 7.69
N ALA A 70 4.68 -1.56 7.18
CA ALA A 70 3.58 -2.03 7.99
C ALA A 70 3.88 -3.42 8.57
N LYS A 71 3.34 -3.67 9.77
CA LYS A 71 3.39 -5.00 10.41
C LYS A 71 2.57 -6.00 9.58
N ASP A 72 2.91 -7.28 9.67
CA ASP A 72 2.21 -8.32 8.93
C ASP A 72 0.70 -8.34 9.23
N ASP A 73 0.30 -8.12 10.50
CA ASP A 73 -1.12 -8.09 10.88
C ASP A 73 -1.86 -6.86 10.32
N GLU A 74 -1.16 -5.74 10.12
CA GLU A 74 -1.73 -4.54 9.49
C GLU A 74 -1.96 -4.77 7.99
N LEU A 75 -0.99 -5.40 7.31
CA LEU A 75 -1.11 -5.78 5.90
C LEU A 75 -2.22 -6.82 5.72
N ASP A 76 -2.26 -7.84 6.57
CA ASP A 76 -3.29 -8.88 6.54
C ASP A 76 -4.69 -8.29 6.70
N TRP A 77 -4.88 -7.39 7.68
CA TRP A 77 -6.15 -6.70 7.88
C TRP A 77 -6.54 -5.89 6.64
N LEU A 78 -5.63 -5.09 6.09
CA LEU A 78 -5.90 -4.27 4.89
C LEU A 78 -6.26 -5.12 3.67
N ILE A 79 -5.50 -6.18 3.41
CA ILE A 79 -5.75 -7.08 2.27
C ILE A 79 -7.11 -7.75 2.45
N THR A 80 -7.42 -8.23 3.65
CA THR A 80 -8.71 -8.86 3.97
C THR A 80 -9.89 -7.91 3.76
N GLN A 81 -9.74 -6.64 4.16
CA GLN A 81 -10.77 -5.62 3.89
C GLN A 81 -10.98 -5.37 2.40
N LEU A 82 -9.90 -5.33 1.60
CA LEU A 82 -10.01 -5.17 0.15
C LEU A 82 -10.59 -6.40 -0.55
N GLU A 83 -10.28 -7.59 -0.07
CA GLU A 83 -10.85 -8.85 -0.56
C GLU A 83 -12.36 -8.94 -0.33
N ALA A 84 -12.89 -8.28 0.70
CA ALA A 84 -14.34 -8.21 0.92
C ALA A 84 -15.06 -7.33 -0.12
N ILE A 85 -14.35 -6.53 -0.92
CA ILE A 85 -14.95 -5.58 -1.88
C ILE A 85 -15.00 -6.19 -3.29
N PRO A 86 -16.19 -6.57 -3.82
CA PRO A 86 -16.29 -7.41 -5.02
C PRO A 86 -15.69 -6.80 -6.30
N HIS A 87 -15.79 -5.48 -6.48
CA HIS A 87 -15.25 -4.78 -7.65
C HIS A 87 -13.72 -4.65 -7.65
N ILE A 88 -13.05 -4.79 -6.50
CA ILE A 88 -11.59 -4.76 -6.43
C ILE A 88 -11.02 -6.09 -6.92
N LYS A 89 -10.16 -6.00 -7.93
CA LYS A 89 -9.53 -7.15 -8.61
C LYS A 89 -8.02 -7.22 -8.39
N ARG A 90 -7.37 -6.06 -8.22
CA ARG A 90 -5.91 -5.95 -8.17
C ARG A 90 -5.45 -5.22 -6.93
N LEU A 91 -4.40 -5.74 -6.32
CA LEU A 91 -3.61 -5.06 -5.30
C LEU A 91 -2.20 -4.89 -5.81
N ARG A 92 -1.75 -3.64 -5.92
CA ARG A 92 -0.37 -3.32 -6.31
C ARG A 92 0.39 -2.78 -5.11
N ILE A 93 1.57 -3.32 -4.84
CA ILE A 93 2.41 -2.92 -3.71
C ILE A 93 3.67 -2.25 -4.25
N HIS A 94 3.83 -0.95 -3.98
CA HIS A 94 5.02 -0.20 -4.37
C HIS A 94 6.01 -0.18 -3.21
N SER A 95 7.06 -0.99 -3.27
CA SER A 95 8.02 -1.09 -2.18
C SER A 95 9.47 -1.08 -2.68
N ARG A 96 10.37 -0.61 -1.83
CA ARG A 96 11.83 -0.71 -2.00
C ARG A 96 12.44 -1.76 -1.09
N LEU A 97 11.72 -2.15 -0.03
CA LEU A 97 12.22 -3.10 0.96
C LEU A 97 12.75 -4.41 0.38
N PRO A 98 12.20 -5.02 -0.69
CA PRO A 98 12.78 -6.24 -1.22
C PRO A 98 14.23 -6.08 -1.73
N VAL A 99 14.62 -4.85 -2.09
CA VAL A 99 15.98 -4.51 -2.53
C VAL A 99 16.89 -4.15 -1.36
N VAL A 100 16.38 -3.39 -0.38
CA VAL A 100 17.22 -2.85 0.72
C VAL A 100 17.20 -3.70 1.99
N ILE A 101 16.11 -4.42 2.23
CA ILE A 101 15.93 -5.39 3.34
C ILE A 101 15.19 -6.62 2.78
N PRO A 102 15.87 -7.49 2.01
CA PRO A 102 15.25 -8.66 1.39
C PRO A 102 14.53 -9.58 2.40
N ALA A 103 15.04 -9.66 3.63
CA ALA A 103 14.44 -10.42 4.73
C ALA A 103 13.01 -9.98 5.10
N ARG A 104 12.55 -8.79 4.65
CA ARG A 104 11.15 -8.37 4.83
C ARG A 104 10.18 -9.23 4.02
N ILE A 105 10.64 -9.86 2.93
CA ILE A 105 9.87 -10.84 2.17
C ILE A 105 9.94 -12.18 2.90
N THR A 106 9.05 -12.33 3.89
CA THR A 106 8.95 -13.54 4.71
C THR A 106 8.06 -14.59 4.03
N HIS A 107 8.22 -15.86 4.40
CA HIS A 107 7.28 -16.92 3.99
C HIS A 107 5.83 -16.59 4.35
N ARG A 108 5.61 -15.99 5.52
CA ARG A 108 4.27 -15.54 5.97
C ARG A 108 3.65 -14.53 5.02
N LEU A 109 4.42 -13.52 4.60
CA LEU A 109 3.94 -12.52 3.64
C LEU A 109 3.64 -13.15 2.28
N CYS A 110 4.54 -14.02 1.78
CA CYS A 110 4.34 -14.73 0.52
C CYS A 110 3.07 -15.58 0.54
N GLN A 111 2.87 -16.37 1.60
CA GLN A 111 1.67 -17.19 1.78
C GLN A 111 0.40 -16.32 1.81
N ARG A 112 0.44 -15.20 2.56
CA ARG A 112 -0.72 -14.31 2.63
C ARG A 112 -1.11 -13.72 1.28
N LEU A 113 -0.13 -13.31 0.47
CA LEU A 113 -0.37 -12.80 -0.88
C LEU A 113 -0.83 -13.92 -1.83
N GLN A 114 -0.31 -15.14 -1.68
CA GLN A 114 -0.73 -16.28 -2.50
C GLN A 114 -2.17 -16.70 -2.25
N GLN A 115 -2.64 -16.63 -1.00
CA GLN A 115 -4.02 -16.97 -0.62
C GLN A 115 -5.05 -15.92 -1.03
N SER A 116 -4.60 -14.74 -1.46
CA SER A 116 -5.49 -13.66 -1.83
C SER A 116 -6.21 -13.95 -3.14
N ARG A 117 -7.50 -13.62 -3.21
CA ARG A 117 -8.23 -13.60 -4.48
C ARG A 117 -7.85 -12.43 -5.39
N LEU A 118 -7.12 -11.44 -4.86
CA LEU A 118 -6.67 -10.28 -5.63
C LEU A 118 -5.43 -10.65 -6.43
N GLN A 119 -5.35 -10.15 -7.65
CA GLN A 119 -4.11 -10.22 -8.40
C GLN A 119 -3.10 -9.28 -7.75
N ASN A 120 -2.11 -9.87 -7.08
CA ASN A 120 -1.06 -9.16 -6.36
C ASN A 120 0.11 -8.83 -7.28
N ILE A 121 0.46 -7.55 -7.39
CA ILE A 121 1.56 -7.06 -8.24
C ILE A 121 2.53 -6.29 -7.35
N MET A 122 3.76 -6.77 -7.24
CA MET A 122 4.81 -6.04 -6.53
C MET A 122 5.62 -5.20 -7.52
N VAL A 123 5.70 -3.90 -7.27
CA VAL A 123 6.53 -2.97 -8.04
C VAL A 123 7.71 -2.56 -7.17
N LEU A 124 8.90 -2.95 -7.62
CA LEU A 124 10.15 -2.55 -6.99
C LEU A 124 10.55 -1.16 -7.50
N ALA A 125 10.63 -0.17 -6.61
CA ALA A 125 11.17 1.12 -7.01
C ALA A 125 12.70 1.07 -6.94
N TYR A 126 13.36 1.06 -8.10
CA TYR A 126 14.81 1.20 -8.23
C TYR A 126 15.16 2.67 -8.52
N GLN A 127 15.66 3.37 -7.51
CA GLN A 127 16.36 4.63 -7.65
C GLN A 127 17.65 4.54 -6.84
N SER A 128 18.80 4.94 -7.37
CA SER A 128 20.07 4.85 -6.65
C SER A 128 19.95 5.49 -5.25
N CYS A 129 19.94 4.64 -4.23
CA CYS A 129 20.14 5.02 -2.84
C CYS A 129 21.65 4.98 -2.64
N LYS A 130 22.24 6.14 -2.36
CA LYS A 130 23.54 6.19 -1.69
C LYS A 130 23.26 6.47 -0.22
#